data_AF-A0AB36XVB7-F1
#
_entry.id   AF-A0AB36XVB7-F1
#
_cell.length_a   1.000
_cell.length_b   1.000
_cell.length_c   1.000
_cell.angle_alpha   90.00
_cell.angle_beta   90.00
_cell.angle_gamma   90.00
#
_symmetry.space_group_name_H-M   'P 1'
#
loop_
_entity.id
_entity.type
_entity.pdbx_description
1 polymer ?
#
loop_
_entity_poly.entity_id
_entity_poly.type
_entity_poly.pdbx_seq_one_letter_code
_entity_poly.pdbx_strand_id
1 'polypeptide(L)'
;MNHVELFETTRNGTLTFRMICPDHTMTEFFDEWAYQLARAKAFKTTRTYCYAVREMLNYIHQVSIQCGGLTALQLREALDSYESYLVSGIYSTSSVAKEAARVLGSRELGGASIAVHFAGVNNFITASEAMREALLQMQDSGYISEMAISMMPLTTTRYMEAPRNVRAAIRANSWMAGCIAGGAKRIKQKHLSPVSKPSTVARTDEFGGDEKTFPIDKCRDLIESATCLRDKVLWSLLGKL
;
A
#
# COMPACT_ATOMS: atom_id res chain seq x y z
N MET A 1 -6.54 -17.82 -3.74
CA MET A 1 -5.55 -18.19 -4.77
C MET A 1 -4.49 -17.11 -4.77
N ASN A 2 -3.20 -17.45 -4.78
CA ASN A 2 -2.11 -16.46 -4.80
C ASN A 2 -1.44 -16.50 -6.18
N HIS A 3 -1.22 -15.32 -6.75
CA HIS A 3 -0.53 -15.12 -8.03
C HIS A 3 0.98 -14.95 -7.86
N VAL A 4 1.40 -14.49 -6.69
CA VAL A 4 2.80 -14.20 -6.37
C VAL A 4 3.16 -14.79 -5.01
N GLU A 5 4.27 -15.52 -4.97
CA GLU A 5 4.78 -16.17 -3.76
C GLU A 5 6.20 -15.71 -3.41
N LEU A 6 6.55 -15.85 -2.13
CA LEU A 6 7.86 -15.47 -1.60
C LEU A 6 8.52 -16.65 -0.88
N PHE A 7 9.83 -16.78 -1.06
CA PHE A 7 10.65 -17.77 -0.38
C PHE A 7 11.82 -17.08 0.32
N GLU A 8 12.05 -17.44 1.58
CA GLU A 8 13.24 -17.01 2.31
C GLU A 8 14.48 -17.72 1.72
N THR A 9 15.55 -16.96 1.52
CA THR A 9 16.80 -17.50 0.98
C THR A 9 18.00 -16.77 1.57
N THR A 10 19.19 -17.30 1.33
CA THR A 10 20.46 -16.65 1.69
C THR A 10 21.25 -16.36 0.42
N ARG A 11 21.59 -15.09 0.19
CA ARG A 11 22.45 -14.64 -0.92
C ARG A 11 23.69 -13.99 -0.35
N ASN A 12 24.87 -14.52 -0.68
CA ASN A 12 26.16 -14.02 -0.19
C ASN A 12 26.19 -13.84 1.35
N GLY A 13 25.67 -14.81 2.10
CA GLY A 13 25.59 -14.77 3.56
C GLY A 13 24.53 -13.82 4.15
N THR A 14 23.78 -13.10 3.31
CA THR A 14 22.68 -12.22 3.74
C THR A 14 21.33 -12.92 3.55
N LEU A 15 20.55 -13.02 4.63
CA LEU A 15 19.19 -13.55 4.58
C LEU A 15 18.26 -12.55 3.86
N THR A 16 17.59 -13.01 2.81
CA THR A 16 16.74 -12.19 1.94
C THR A 16 15.56 -13.03 1.40
N PHE A 17 14.82 -12.50 0.43
CA PHE A 17 13.65 -13.12 -0.17
C PHE A 17 13.83 -13.25 -1.68
N ARG A 18 13.24 -14.30 -2.26
CA ARG A 18 13.00 -14.41 -3.70
C ARG A 18 11.53 -14.48 -4.03
N MET A 19 11.17 -14.02 -5.21
CA MET A 19 9.79 -13.99 -5.70
C MET A 19 9.56 -14.97 -6.84
N ILE A 20 8.45 -15.70 -6.76
CA ILE A 20 7.92 -16.46 -7.90
C ILE A 20 6.71 -15.71 -8.44
N CYS A 21 6.83 -15.23 -9.68
CA CYS A 21 5.83 -14.47 -10.41
C CYS A 21 5.84 -14.96 -11.88
N PRO A 22 4.70 -14.95 -12.60
CA PRO A 22 4.69 -15.22 -14.05
C PRO A 22 5.55 -14.25 -14.86
N ASP A 23 5.78 -13.04 -14.35
CA ASP A 23 6.64 -12.05 -14.97
C ASP A 23 8.09 -12.21 -14.47
N HIS A 24 8.94 -12.74 -15.33
CA HIS A 24 10.35 -12.97 -15.03
C HIS A 24 11.11 -11.67 -14.73
N THR A 25 10.82 -10.59 -15.46
CA THR A 25 11.47 -9.29 -15.23
C THR A 25 11.13 -8.73 -13.86
N MET A 26 9.89 -8.97 -13.40
CA MET A 26 9.46 -8.58 -12.08
C MET A 26 10.13 -9.41 -10.98
N THR A 27 10.27 -10.72 -11.19
CA THR A 27 11.03 -11.59 -10.28
C THR A 27 12.48 -11.14 -10.14
N GLU A 28 13.18 -10.89 -11.25
CA GLU A 28 14.58 -10.45 -11.21
C GLU A 28 14.75 -9.12 -10.49
N PHE A 29 13.90 -8.14 -10.81
CA PHE A 29 13.91 -6.85 -10.12
C PHE A 29 13.65 -6.99 -8.63
N PHE A 30 12.64 -7.79 -8.26
CA PHE A 30 12.31 -8.00 -6.85
C PHE A 30 13.46 -8.64 -6.09
N ASP A 31 14.07 -9.69 -6.65
CA ASP A 31 15.17 -10.43 -6.01
C ASP A 31 16.39 -9.52 -5.76
N GLU A 32 16.69 -8.62 -6.70
CA GLU A 32 17.76 -7.63 -6.53
C GLU A 32 17.37 -6.56 -5.51
N TRP A 33 16.16 -5.99 -5.61
CA TRP A 33 15.66 -5.00 -4.65
C TRP A 33 15.63 -5.54 -3.22
N ALA A 34 15.12 -6.76 -3.02
CA ALA A 34 15.03 -7.41 -1.71
C ALA A 34 16.42 -7.69 -1.13
N TYR A 35 17.40 -8.04 -1.98
CA TYR A 35 18.79 -8.20 -1.56
C TYR A 35 19.41 -6.87 -1.12
N GLN A 36 19.25 -5.80 -1.90
CA GLN A 36 19.77 -4.47 -1.52
C GLN A 36 19.09 -3.94 -0.25
N LEU A 37 17.79 -4.18 -0.09
CA LEU A 37 17.05 -3.84 1.13
C LEU A 37 17.60 -4.60 2.35
N ALA A 38 17.88 -5.91 2.21
CA ALA A 38 18.44 -6.73 3.26
C ALA A 38 19.84 -6.30 3.70
N ARG A 39 20.64 -5.73 2.79
CA ARG A 39 21.94 -5.14 3.13
C ARG A 39 21.81 -3.82 3.88
N ALA A 40 20.76 -3.04 3.61
CA ALA A 40 20.57 -1.71 4.17
C ALA A 40 19.72 -1.67 5.45
N LYS A 41 18.90 -2.70 5.70
CA LYS A 41 17.91 -2.74 6.79
C LYS A 41 17.97 -4.06 7.55
N ALA A 42 17.52 -4.03 8.80
CA ALA A 42 17.36 -5.23 9.60
C ALA A 42 16.37 -6.22 8.97
N PHE A 43 16.62 -7.52 9.11
CA PHE A 43 15.83 -8.58 8.47
C PHE A 43 14.32 -8.48 8.77
N LYS A 44 13.93 -8.07 9.99
CA LYS A 44 12.51 -7.85 10.34
C LYS A 44 11.84 -6.81 9.44
N THR A 45 12.54 -5.71 9.13
CA THR A 45 12.04 -4.66 8.22
C THR A 45 12.00 -5.17 6.79
N THR A 46 13.05 -5.86 6.33
CA THR A 46 13.10 -6.49 5.01
C THR A 46 11.94 -7.44 4.81
N ARG A 47 11.71 -8.35 5.76
CA ARG A 47 10.57 -9.27 5.76
C ARG A 47 9.25 -8.50 5.65
N THR A 48 9.04 -7.50 6.49
CA THR A 48 7.81 -6.70 6.47
C THR A 48 7.57 -6.05 5.09
N TYR A 49 8.61 -5.50 4.48
CA TYR A 49 8.50 -4.83 3.18
C TYR A 49 8.29 -5.82 2.04
N CYS A 50 9.01 -6.93 2.02
CA CYS A 50 8.84 -7.99 1.01
C CYS A 50 7.41 -8.53 1.02
N TYR A 51 6.86 -8.84 2.20
CA TYR A 51 5.48 -9.31 2.30
C TYR A 51 4.48 -8.22 1.89
N ALA A 52 4.72 -6.94 2.22
CA ALA A 52 3.86 -5.85 1.78
C ALA A 52 3.80 -5.73 0.25
N VAL A 53 4.96 -5.83 -0.41
CA VAL A 53 5.05 -5.83 -1.88
C VAL A 53 4.37 -7.06 -2.49
N ARG A 54 4.54 -8.24 -1.89
CA ARG A 54 3.84 -9.45 -2.34
C ARG A 54 2.32 -9.26 -2.32
N GLU A 55 1.77 -8.68 -1.26
CA GLU A 55 0.32 -8.40 -1.19
C GLU A 55 -0.12 -7.41 -2.26
N MET A 56 0.68 -6.36 -2.52
CA MET A 56 0.38 -5.39 -3.57
C MET A 56 0.38 -6.05 -4.95
N LEU A 57 1.38 -6.87 -5.25
CA LEU A 57 1.48 -7.53 -6.55
C LEU A 57 0.37 -8.57 -6.75
N ASN A 58 0.01 -9.33 -5.71
CA ASN A 58 -1.15 -10.23 -5.77
C ASN A 58 -2.44 -9.45 -6.09
N TYR A 59 -2.65 -8.31 -5.43
CA TYR A 59 -3.80 -7.45 -5.67
C TYR A 59 -3.81 -6.90 -7.11
N ILE A 60 -2.71 -6.31 -7.58
CA ILE A 60 -2.61 -5.75 -8.93
C ILE A 60 -2.82 -6.84 -9.98
N HIS A 61 -2.26 -8.04 -9.78
CA HIS A 61 -2.47 -9.16 -10.70
C HIS A 61 -3.94 -9.58 -10.77
N GLN A 62 -4.60 -9.65 -9.61
CA GLN A 62 -6.01 -9.98 -9.55
C GLN A 62 -6.88 -8.94 -10.26
N VAL A 63 -6.58 -7.65 -10.10
CA VAL A 63 -7.28 -6.57 -10.81
C VAL A 63 -7.02 -6.66 -12.31
N SER A 64 -5.79 -6.99 -12.73
CA SER A 64 -5.47 -7.23 -14.14
C SER A 64 -6.33 -8.33 -14.76
N ILE A 65 -6.49 -9.46 -14.05
CA ILE A 65 -7.34 -10.56 -14.50
C ILE A 65 -8.80 -10.13 -14.61
N GLN A 66 -9.31 -9.38 -13.64
CA GLN A 66 -10.70 -8.87 -13.65
C GLN A 66 -10.96 -7.92 -14.83
N CYS A 67 -9.97 -7.11 -15.19
CA CYS A 67 -10.07 -6.13 -16.25
C CYS A 67 -9.69 -6.65 -17.65
N GLY A 68 -9.20 -7.90 -17.76
CA GLY A 68 -8.66 -8.44 -19.01
C GLY A 68 -7.34 -7.79 -19.44
N GLY A 69 -6.59 -7.23 -18.49
CA GLY A 69 -5.38 -6.45 -18.69
C GLY A 69 -5.37 -5.16 -17.87
N LEU A 70 -4.20 -4.53 -17.74
CA LEU A 70 -4.02 -3.26 -17.03
C LEU A 70 -3.65 -2.13 -18.01
N THR A 71 -4.61 -1.25 -18.27
CA THR A 71 -4.31 0.09 -18.80
C THR A 71 -3.76 0.98 -17.68
N ALA A 72 -3.09 2.08 -18.03
CA ALA A 72 -2.59 3.05 -17.05
C ALA A 72 -3.70 3.63 -16.14
N LEU A 73 -4.93 3.76 -16.66
CA LEU A 73 -6.07 4.24 -15.88
C LEU A 73 -6.53 3.19 -14.86
N GLN A 74 -6.63 1.92 -15.28
CA GLN A 74 -7.02 0.81 -14.40
C GLN A 74 -5.98 0.56 -13.32
N LEU A 75 -4.69 0.69 -13.64
CA LEU A 75 -3.63 0.62 -12.64
C LEU A 75 -3.77 1.73 -11.60
N ARG A 76 -4.06 2.96 -12.03
CA ARG A 76 -4.28 4.08 -11.12
C ARG A 76 -5.44 3.79 -10.18
N GLU A 77 -6.58 3.39 -10.74
CA GLU A 77 -7.78 3.07 -9.97
C GLU A 77 -7.53 1.91 -8.99
N ALA A 78 -6.74 0.92 -9.39
CA ALA A 78 -6.30 -0.17 -8.52
C ALA A 78 -5.48 0.38 -7.34
N LEU A 79 -4.47 1.21 -7.60
CA LEU A 79 -3.63 1.79 -6.54
C LEU A 79 -4.44 2.70 -5.60
N ASP A 80 -5.35 3.52 -6.14
CA ASP A 80 -6.24 4.37 -5.35
C ASP A 80 -7.21 3.53 -4.47
N SER A 81 -7.63 2.37 -4.97
CA SER A 81 -8.50 1.44 -4.25
C SER A 81 -7.75 0.47 -3.33
N TYR A 82 -6.42 0.43 -3.39
CA TYR A 82 -5.60 -0.57 -2.70
C TYR A 82 -5.72 -0.48 -1.17
N GLU A 83 -5.78 0.73 -0.62
CA GLU A 83 -6.02 0.91 0.82
C GLU A 83 -7.36 0.31 1.23
N SER A 84 -8.41 0.54 0.43
CA SER A 84 -9.75 0.02 0.73
C SER A 84 -9.79 -1.50 0.68
N TYR A 85 -9.03 -2.12 -0.22
CA TYR A 85 -8.82 -3.57 -0.22
C TYR A 85 -8.17 -4.06 1.08
N LEU A 86 -7.12 -3.39 1.56
CA LEU A 86 -6.41 -3.80 2.78
C LEU A 86 -7.23 -3.61 4.06
N VAL A 87 -7.98 -2.50 4.16
CA VAL A 87 -8.76 -2.13 5.35
C VAL A 87 -10.11 -2.86 5.38
N SER A 88 -10.86 -2.73 4.30
CA SER A 88 -12.30 -3.07 4.27
C SER A 88 -12.57 -4.40 3.56
N GLY A 89 -11.64 -4.89 2.74
CA GLY A 89 -11.75 -6.17 2.05
C GLY A 89 -13.08 -6.31 1.30
N ILE A 90 -13.83 -7.38 1.60
CA ILE A 90 -15.15 -7.65 1.00
C ILE A 90 -16.23 -6.61 1.33
N TYR A 91 -16.00 -5.74 2.32
CA TYR A 91 -16.90 -4.65 2.69
C TYR A 91 -16.51 -3.30 2.08
N SER A 92 -15.51 -3.29 1.17
CA SER A 92 -15.12 -2.08 0.45
C SER A 92 -16.26 -1.51 -0.39
N THR A 93 -16.32 -0.18 -0.48
CA THR A 93 -17.20 0.56 -1.40
C THR A 93 -16.67 0.54 -2.84
N SER A 94 -15.37 0.29 -3.03
CA SER A 94 -14.78 0.13 -4.36
C SER A 94 -15.09 -1.26 -4.89
N SER A 95 -15.71 -1.33 -6.07
CA SER A 95 -16.03 -2.58 -6.75
C SER A 95 -14.77 -3.40 -7.04
N VAL A 96 -13.70 -2.73 -7.48
CA VAL A 96 -12.40 -3.33 -7.78
C VAL A 96 -11.78 -3.97 -6.54
N ALA A 97 -11.75 -3.23 -5.42
CA ALA A 97 -11.23 -3.76 -4.16
C ALA A 97 -12.05 -4.93 -3.61
N LYS A 98 -13.38 -4.81 -3.68
CA LYS A 98 -14.32 -5.83 -3.21
C LYS A 98 -14.18 -7.13 -3.99
N GLU A 99 -14.10 -7.06 -5.31
CA GLU A 99 -13.97 -8.24 -6.16
C GLU A 99 -12.60 -8.90 -5.98
N ALA A 100 -11.53 -8.12 -5.84
CA ALA A 100 -10.21 -8.67 -5.52
C ALA A 100 -10.19 -9.38 -4.16
N ALA A 101 -10.84 -8.80 -3.13
CA ALA A 101 -10.95 -9.40 -1.80
C ALA A 101 -11.77 -10.69 -1.77
N ARG A 102 -12.74 -10.88 -2.67
CA ARG A 102 -13.47 -12.15 -2.80
C ARG A 102 -12.57 -13.30 -3.23
N VAL A 103 -11.58 -13.03 -4.08
CA VAL A 103 -10.68 -14.06 -4.63
C VAL A 103 -9.43 -14.27 -3.78
N LEU A 104 -8.83 -13.17 -3.30
CA LEU A 104 -7.60 -13.18 -2.51
C LEU A 104 -7.84 -13.34 -0.99
N GLY A 105 -9.06 -13.07 -0.53
CA GLY A 105 -9.42 -13.00 0.87
C GLY A 105 -9.31 -11.57 1.45
N SER A 106 -9.94 -11.35 2.60
CA SER A 106 -9.85 -10.07 3.33
C SER A 106 -8.70 -10.10 4.34
N ARG A 107 -7.93 -9.00 4.40
CA ARG A 107 -6.80 -8.86 5.34
C ARG A 107 -7.15 -8.08 6.60
N GLU A 108 -8.05 -7.10 6.48
CA GLU A 108 -8.54 -6.25 7.58
C GLU A 108 -7.40 -5.64 8.41
N LEU A 109 -6.45 -4.98 7.75
CA LEU A 109 -5.31 -4.37 8.42
C LEU A 109 -5.73 -3.11 9.19
N GLY A 110 -5.24 -2.98 10.42
CA GLY A 110 -5.37 -1.75 11.21
C GLY A 110 -4.47 -0.61 10.68
N GLY A 111 -4.84 0.64 10.95
CA GLY A 111 -4.16 1.84 10.40
C GLY A 111 -2.66 1.91 10.67
N ALA A 112 -2.19 1.49 11.84
CA ALA A 112 -0.75 1.45 12.15
C ALA A 112 0.01 0.45 11.27
N SER A 113 -0.60 -0.71 10.98
CA SER A 113 -0.04 -1.72 10.08
C SER A 113 0.00 -1.24 8.63
N ILE A 114 -1.00 -0.46 8.21
CA ILE A 114 -1.08 0.12 6.86
C ILE A 114 0.05 1.11 6.61
N ALA A 115 0.37 1.96 7.58
CA ALA A 115 1.47 2.91 7.44
C ALA A 115 2.81 2.20 7.16
N VAL A 116 3.08 1.09 7.85
CA VAL A 116 4.29 0.27 7.64
C VAL A 116 4.22 -0.47 6.30
N HIS A 117 3.05 -1.01 5.95
CA HIS A 117 2.80 -1.69 4.68
C HIS A 117 3.08 -0.74 3.49
N PHE A 118 2.54 0.47 3.54
CA PHE A 118 2.76 1.49 2.52
C PHE A 118 4.19 2.01 2.50
N ALA A 119 4.90 2.04 3.63
CA ALA A 119 6.32 2.37 3.62
C ALA A 119 7.12 1.37 2.77
N GLY A 120 6.83 0.07 2.89
CA GLY A 120 7.45 -0.97 2.08
C GLY A 120 7.08 -0.88 0.61
N VAL A 121 5.79 -0.75 0.31
CA VAL A 121 5.29 -0.61 -1.07
C VAL A 121 5.87 0.63 -1.76
N ASN A 122 5.85 1.79 -1.10
CA ASN A 122 6.41 3.02 -1.66
C ASN A 122 7.91 2.89 -1.93
N ASN A 123 8.65 2.18 -1.06
CA ASN A 123 10.07 1.95 -1.26
C ASN A 123 10.32 1.14 -2.54
N PHE A 124 9.53 0.10 -2.77
CA PHE A 124 9.58 -0.72 -3.97
C PHE A 124 9.21 0.06 -5.23
N ILE A 125 8.10 0.81 -5.21
CA ILE A 125 7.68 1.65 -6.35
C ILE A 125 8.77 2.68 -6.68
N THR A 126 9.33 3.35 -5.66
CA THR A 126 10.43 4.31 -5.87
C THR A 126 11.65 3.66 -6.52
N ALA A 127 12.01 2.44 -6.08
CA ALA A 127 13.12 1.70 -6.68
C ALA A 127 12.81 1.30 -8.13
N SER A 128 11.57 0.93 -8.44
CA SER A 128 11.14 0.56 -9.78
C SER A 128 11.18 1.76 -10.74
N GLU A 129 10.79 2.94 -10.28
CA GLU A 129 10.91 4.18 -11.06
C GLU A 129 12.38 4.55 -11.31
N ALA A 130 13.24 4.41 -10.30
CA ALA A 130 14.67 4.67 -10.48
C ALA A 130 15.32 3.72 -11.50
N MET A 131 14.92 2.44 -11.51
CA MET A 131 15.36 1.47 -12.53
C MET A 131 14.87 1.89 -13.92
N ARG A 132 13.59 2.28 -14.05
CA ARG A 132 13.03 2.73 -15.33
C ARG A 132 13.75 3.98 -15.86
N GLU A 133 14.01 4.97 -15.02
CA GLU A 133 14.78 6.16 -15.38
C GLU A 133 16.18 5.80 -15.89
N ALA A 134 16.87 4.88 -15.20
CA ALA A 134 18.19 4.41 -15.63
C ALA A 134 18.13 3.68 -16.98
N LEU A 135 17.14 2.81 -17.18
CA LEU A 135 16.97 2.10 -18.45
C LEU A 135 16.64 3.07 -19.61
N LEU A 136 15.82 4.10 -19.38
CA LEU A 136 15.52 5.12 -20.39
C LEU A 136 16.79 5.88 -20.78
N GLN A 137 17.61 6.25 -19.80
CA GLN A 137 18.90 6.90 -20.06
C GLN A 137 19.86 6.01 -20.84
N MET A 138 19.88 4.70 -20.56
CA MET A 138 20.67 3.72 -21.31
C MET A 138 20.16 3.55 -22.75
N GLN A 139 18.84 3.61 -22.96
CA GLN A 139 18.26 3.60 -24.29
C GLN A 139 18.61 4.88 -25.07
N ASP A 140 18.47 6.05 -24.46
CA ASP A 140 18.79 7.34 -25.07
C ASP A 140 20.28 7.47 -25.44
N SER A 141 21.15 6.81 -24.68
CA SER A 141 22.59 6.75 -24.96
C SER A 141 22.99 5.63 -25.93
N GLY A 142 22.01 4.85 -26.42
CA GLY A 142 22.21 3.79 -27.42
C GLY A 142 22.83 2.50 -26.86
N TYR A 143 22.91 2.35 -25.53
CA TYR A 143 23.42 1.13 -24.89
C TYR A 143 22.41 -0.03 -24.93
N ILE A 144 21.12 0.25 -25.06
CA ILE A 144 20.04 -0.75 -25.11
C ILE A 144 19.13 -0.45 -26.31
N SER A 145 18.88 -1.46 -27.15
CA SER A 145 18.02 -1.31 -28.35
C SER A 145 16.54 -1.57 -28.09
N GLU A 146 16.21 -2.45 -27.14
CA GLU A 146 14.83 -2.80 -26.77
C GLU A 146 14.68 -2.93 -25.25
N MET A 147 13.67 -2.28 -24.67
CA MET A 147 13.27 -2.51 -23.29
C MET A 147 12.34 -3.70 -23.20
N ALA A 148 12.70 -4.71 -22.39
CA ALA A 148 11.72 -5.67 -21.91
C ALA A 148 10.76 -4.95 -20.96
N ILE A 149 9.56 -4.64 -21.43
CA ILE A 149 8.52 -3.99 -20.62
C ILE A 149 7.89 -5.08 -19.76
N SER A 150 8.01 -4.96 -18.43
CA SER A 150 7.27 -5.80 -17.48
C SER A 150 5.78 -5.75 -17.78
N MET A 151 5.11 -6.90 -17.68
CA MET A 151 3.66 -7.03 -17.89
C MET A 151 2.85 -6.30 -16.82
N MET A 152 3.50 -5.90 -15.71
CA MET A 152 2.93 -4.97 -14.75
C MET A 152 3.55 -3.58 -14.96
N PRO A 153 2.86 -2.65 -15.64
CA PRO A 153 3.22 -1.26 -15.47
C PRO A 153 3.00 -0.94 -13.99
N LEU A 154 4.06 -0.65 -13.23
CA LEU A 154 3.93 -0.08 -11.88
C LEU A 154 3.73 1.46 -11.93
N THR A 155 3.53 2.00 -13.14
CA THR A 155 3.64 3.42 -13.47
C THR A 155 2.30 4.14 -13.53
N THR A 156 2.08 5.06 -12.61
CA THR A 156 1.21 6.23 -12.78
C THR A 156 2.02 7.51 -12.65
N THR A 157 2.85 7.81 -13.64
CA THR A 157 3.39 9.16 -13.83
C THR A 157 3.78 9.39 -15.28
N ARG A 158 2.87 10.03 -16.03
CA ARG A 158 3.25 10.72 -17.27
C ARG A 158 3.97 12.01 -16.88
N TYR A 159 5.27 12.10 -17.17
CA TYR A 159 5.86 13.41 -17.45
C TYR A 159 5.46 13.77 -18.87
N MET A 160 4.47 14.66 -19.01
CA MET A 160 4.27 15.37 -20.27
C MET A 160 5.28 16.51 -20.32
N GLU A 161 6.11 16.55 -21.36
CA GLU A 161 6.91 17.74 -21.63
C GLU A 161 5.98 18.94 -21.77
N ALA A 162 6.08 19.89 -20.84
CA ALA A 162 5.31 21.12 -20.91
C ALA A 162 5.77 21.93 -22.14
N PRO A 163 4.86 22.31 -23.06
CA PRO A 163 5.22 23.07 -24.24
C PRO A 163 5.86 24.41 -23.85
N ARG A 164 6.77 24.91 -24.70
CA ARG A 164 7.67 26.04 -24.40
C ARG A 164 6.95 27.30 -23.89
N ASN A 165 5.73 27.54 -24.37
CA ASN A 165 4.86 28.64 -23.95
C ASN A 165 4.42 28.53 -22.47
N VAL A 166 4.15 27.33 -21.97
CA VAL A 166 3.78 27.07 -20.57
C VAL A 166 4.98 27.28 -19.64
N ARG A 167 6.18 26.82 -20.07
CA ARG A 167 7.44 27.11 -19.34
C ARG A 167 7.73 28.61 -19.24
N ALA A 168 7.49 29.36 -20.31
CA ALA A 168 7.70 30.80 -20.35
C ALA A 168 6.71 31.54 -19.44
N ALA A 169 5.43 31.13 -19.43
CA ALA A 169 4.39 31.71 -18.57
C ALA A 169 4.66 31.47 -17.08
N ILE A 170 5.18 30.29 -16.71
CA ILE A 170 5.56 29.96 -15.33
C ILE A 170 6.76 30.80 -14.88
N ARG A 171 7.72 31.09 -15.77
CA ARG A 171 8.84 31.99 -15.47
C ARG A 171 8.41 33.45 -15.34
N ALA A 172 7.45 33.88 -16.14
CA ALA A 172 7.00 35.28 -16.18
C ALA A 172 6.14 35.68 -14.97
N ASN A 173 5.38 34.74 -14.38
CA ASN A 173 4.41 35.04 -13.32
C ASN A 173 4.87 34.65 -11.90
N SER A 174 6.12 34.26 -11.70
CA SER A 174 6.54 33.66 -10.43
C SER A 174 7.53 34.54 -9.66
N TRP A 175 6.98 35.33 -8.73
CA TRP A 175 7.66 35.89 -7.54
C TRP A 175 8.53 34.84 -6.81
N MET A 176 8.25 33.55 -7.03
CA MET A 176 8.94 32.37 -6.49
C MET A 176 10.30 32.07 -7.15
N ALA A 177 10.71 32.78 -8.21
CA ALA A 177 12.03 32.62 -8.81
C ALA A 177 13.16 33.12 -7.87
N GLY A 178 12.86 34.08 -6.99
CA GLY A 178 13.78 34.58 -5.96
C GLY A 178 14.05 33.61 -4.80
N CYS A 179 13.23 32.57 -4.61
CA CYS A 179 13.44 31.55 -3.56
C CYS A 179 14.31 30.37 -4.03
N ILE A 180 14.74 30.35 -5.30
CA ILE A 180 15.51 29.25 -5.90
C ILE A 180 17.02 29.35 -5.59
N ALA A 181 17.51 30.44 -5.00
CA ALA A 181 18.89 30.55 -4.51
C ALA A 181 19.22 29.55 -3.36
N GLY A 182 18.20 28.91 -2.78
CA GLY A 182 18.37 27.83 -1.79
C GLY A 182 18.03 26.42 -2.30
N GLY A 183 17.68 26.25 -3.58
CA GLY A 183 17.25 24.99 -4.17
C GLY A 183 15.94 24.46 -3.57
N ALA A 184 14.89 24.30 -4.36
CA ALA A 184 13.67 23.66 -3.89
C ALA A 184 14.01 22.24 -3.38
N LYS A 185 13.94 22.02 -2.06
CA LYS A 185 13.95 20.66 -1.51
C LYS A 185 12.82 19.92 -2.22
N ARG A 186 13.18 18.94 -3.06
CA ARG A 186 12.21 18.08 -3.74
C ARG A 186 11.28 17.52 -2.67
N ILE A 187 10.03 17.96 -2.67
CA ILE A 187 9.00 17.36 -1.84
C ILE A 187 8.81 15.97 -2.42
N LYS A 188 9.28 14.92 -1.71
CA LYS A 188 8.99 13.54 -2.08
C LYS A 188 7.46 13.37 -2.01
N GLN A 189 6.78 13.36 -3.15
CA GLN A 189 5.42 12.87 -3.20
C GLN A 189 5.46 11.38 -2.86
N LYS A 190 4.75 10.99 -1.81
CA LYS A 190 4.54 9.58 -1.49
C LYS A 190 3.54 9.03 -2.52
N HIS A 191 3.83 7.88 -3.14
CA HIS A 191 2.93 7.28 -4.14
C HIS A 191 1.63 6.81 -3.48
N LEU A 192 1.74 6.13 -2.34
CA LEU A 192 0.64 5.77 -1.47
C LEU A 192 0.78 6.51 -0.14
N SER A 193 -0.28 7.17 0.30
CA SER A 193 -0.37 7.74 1.64
C SER A 193 -1.55 7.12 2.36
N PRO A 194 -1.38 6.65 3.60
CA PRO A 194 -2.51 6.12 4.36
C PRO A 194 -3.53 7.24 4.58
N VAL A 195 -4.74 7.03 4.10
CA VAL A 195 -5.90 7.88 4.36
C VAL A 195 -6.56 7.47 5.67
N SER A 196 -6.46 6.18 6.03
CA SER A 196 -6.95 5.64 7.29
C SER A 196 -6.18 6.20 8.48
N LYS A 197 -6.91 6.83 9.40
CA LYS A 197 -6.35 7.23 10.70
C LYS A 197 -5.99 5.96 11.48
N PRO A 198 -4.88 5.93 12.24
CA PRO A 198 -4.67 4.88 13.23
C PRO A 198 -5.89 4.85 14.15
N SER A 199 -6.60 3.72 14.15
CA SER A 199 -7.84 3.59 14.91
C SER A 199 -7.52 3.62 16.40
N THR A 200 -7.83 4.73 17.06
CA THR A 200 -7.91 4.79 18.53
C THR A 200 -9.23 4.19 19.04
N VAL A 201 -10.18 3.91 18.14
CA VAL A 201 -11.52 3.40 18.44
C VAL A 201 -11.68 2.05 17.75
N ALA A 202 -12.10 1.03 18.53
CA ALA A 202 -12.45 -0.28 18.02
C ALA A 202 -13.51 -0.15 16.92
N ARG A 203 -13.37 -0.98 15.87
CA ARG A 203 -14.28 -0.99 14.72
C ARG A 203 -15.68 -1.36 15.22
N THR A 204 -16.58 -0.40 15.27
CA THR A 204 -17.99 -0.57 15.62
C THR A 204 -18.74 -1.18 14.44
N ASP A 205 -19.40 -2.31 14.64
CA ASP A 205 -20.45 -2.81 13.77
C ASP A 205 -21.69 -1.89 13.76
N GLU A 206 -22.74 -2.29 13.04
CA GLU A 206 -24.04 -1.60 12.99
C GLU A 206 -24.76 -1.51 14.37
N PHE A 207 -24.21 -2.17 15.40
CA PHE A 207 -24.64 -2.14 16.80
C PHE A 207 -23.64 -1.42 17.73
N GLY A 208 -22.62 -0.75 17.18
CA GLY A 208 -21.74 0.09 17.99
C GLY A 208 -20.61 -0.63 18.72
N GLY A 209 -20.21 -1.85 18.34
CA GLY A 209 -19.11 -2.57 19.02
C GLY A 209 -18.34 -3.58 18.16
N ASP A 210 -17.13 -3.93 18.60
CA ASP A 210 -16.38 -5.13 18.17
C ASP A 210 -16.88 -6.36 18.99
N GLU A 211 -16.58 -7.61 18.60
CA GLU A 211 -16.93 -8.83 19.37
C GLU A 211 -16.34 -8.83 20.80
N LYS A 212 -15.36 -7.95 21.06
CA LYS A 212 -14.72 -7.73 22.36
C LYS A 212 -15.25 -6.50 23.11
N THR A 213 -16.14 -5.74 22.50
CA THR A 213 -16.77 -4.57 23.13
C THR A 213 -17.90 -5.04 24.01
N PHE A 214 -17.95 -4.49 25.23
CA PHE A 214 -19.00 -4.83 26.18
C PHE A 214 -20.36 -4.42 25.60
N PRO A 215 -21.35 -5.33 25.50
CA PRO A 215 -22.62 -5.04 24.85
C PRO A 215 -23.45 -4.10 25.73
N ILE A 216 -23.37 -2.80 25.46
CA ILE A 216 -24.03 -1.74 26.25
C ILE A 216 -25.54 -1.95 26.29
N ASP A 217 -26.13 -2.45 25.21
CA ASP A 217 -27.57 -2.74 25.14
C ASP A 217 -28.02 -3.79 26.16
N LYS A 218 -27.11 -4.67 26.60
CA LYS A 218 -27.38 -5.72 27.59
C LYS A 218 -27.04 -5.31 29.02
N CYS A 219 -26.52 -4.10 29.24
CA CYS A 219 -26.22 -3.57 30.58
C CYS A 219 -27.47 -3.56 31.47
N ARG A 220 -28.62 -3.18 30.90
CA ARG A 220 -29.87 -3.10 31.64
C ARG A 220 -30.32 -4.47 32.13
N ASP A 221 -30.32 -5.46 31.24
CA ASP A 221 -30.68 -6.83 31.57
C ASP A 221 -29.73 -7.43 32.62
N LEU A 222 -28.44 -7.10 32.55
CA LEU A 222 -27.44 -7.52 33.53
C LEU A 222 -27.72 -6.91 34.92
N ILE A 223 -28.01 -5.61 35.00
CA ILE A 223 -28.37 -4.93 36.26
C ILE A 223 -29.67 -5.49 36.83
N GLU A 224 -30.66 -5.75 35.98
CA GLU A 224 -31.95 -6.30 36.41
C GLU A 224 -31.84 -7.75 36.90
N SER A 225 -30.94 -8.55 36.32
CA SER A 225 -30.68 -9.96 36.69
C SER A 225 -29.96 -10.16 38.03
N ALA A 226 -29.33 -9.12 38.58
CA ALA A 226 -28.57 -9.23 39.83
C ALA A 226 -29.50 -9.46 41.04
N THR A 227 -29.16 -10.44 41.87
CA THR A 227 -29.98 -10.87 43.03
C THR A 227 -29.78 -10.01 44.27
N CYS A 228 -28.72 -9.20 44.33
CA CYS A 228 -28.42 -8.35 45.48
C CYS A 228 -28.19 -6.88 45.11
N LEU A 229 -28.56 -5.99 46.03
CA LEU A 229 -28.46 -4.53 45.85
C LEU A 229 -27.01 -4.05 45.64
N ARG A 230 -26.04 -4.73 46.25
CA ARG A 230 -24.62 -4.41 46.10
C ARG A 230 -24.15 -4.60 44.64
N ASP A 231 -24.52 -5.71 44.03
CA ASP A 231 -24.13 -6.02 42.65
C ASP A 231 -24.87 -5.12 41.67
N LYS A 232 -26.15 -4.81 41.92
CA LYS A 232 -26.88 -3.80 41.12
C LYS A 232 -26.17 -2.46 41.09
N VAL A 233 -25.68 -1.99 42.25
CA VAL A 233 -24.93 -0.73 42.35
C VAL A 233 -23.58 -0.82 41.64
N LEU A 234 -22.85 -1.94 41.80
CA LEU A 234 -21.57 -2.16 41.12
C LEU A 234 -21.73 -2.14 39.59
N TRP A 235 -22.69 -2.89 39.05
CA TRP A 235 -22.97 -2.92 37.61
C TRP A 235 -23.48 -1.57 37.09
N SER A 236 -24.28 -0.85 37.88
CA SER A 236 -24.74 0.51 37.51
C SER A 236 -23.60 1.54 37.48
N LEU A 237 -22.57 1.36 38.32
CA LEU A 237 -21.37 2.22 38.32
C LEU A 237 -20.44 1.90 37.14
N LEU A 238 -20.31 0.62 36.79
CA LEU A 238 -19.50 0.17 35.65
C LEU A 238 -20.16 0.47 34.30
N GLY A 239 -21.50 0.49 34.24
CA GLY A 239 -22.28 0.74 33.02
C GLY A 239 -22.49 2.22 32.66
N LYS A 240 -22.00 3.17 33.47
CA LYS A 240 -21.98 4.59 33.10
C LYS A 240 -20.76 4.89 32.21
N LEU A 241 -20.97 4.80 30.90
CA LEU A 241 -20.19 5.46 29.84
C LEU A 241 -21.08 6.52 29.19
#